data_AF-A0A0P9HJ39-F1
#
_entry.id   AF-A0A0P9HJ39-F1
#
_cell.length_a   1.000
_cell.length_b   1.000
_cell.length_c   1.000
_cell.angle_alpha   90.00
_cell.angle_beta   90.00
_cell.angle_gamma   90.00
#
_symmetry.space_group_name_H-M   'P 1'
#
loop_
_entity.id
_entity.type
_entity.pdbx_description
1 polymer ?
#
loop_
_entity_poly.entity_id
_entity_poly.type
_entity_poly.pdbx_seq_one_letter_code
_entity_poly.pdbx_strand_id
1 'polypeptide(L)'
;MHMPQPDLFADLAFGLYAFFKRDSHIGMNRLVQDAHIFALAREITYYCANSISVVMNHALKDQVSAHIHQIQRTFAEQRPALLLPDASTEDVRVWHEQMLAANALDIQQRVDFQAVLVEQIGNTFLEGMARFGELYNECSTPVEEAFLIGLFGLRDSWPRLLDSAAFTSHYAIGSYRVAFIIVDHHRRIAIDIESHSPDERTTEMGAADRARNRYLENEGWKILHFHRREIEMDLNRCIQIVNHTLKGLPLAGAL
;
A
#
# COMPACT_ATOMS: atom_id res chain seq x y z
N MET A 1 -25.55 1.34 10.31
CA MET A 1 -24.23 1.83 9.83
C MET A 1 -24.34 1.95 8.32
N HIS A 2 -24.50 3.16 7.79
CA HIS A 2 -24.49 3.37 6.34
C HIS A 2 -23.06 3.13 5.86
N MET A 3 -22.87 2.21 4.90
CA MET A 3 -21.61 2.16 4.18
C MET A 3 -21.34 3.55 3.60
N PRO A 4 -20.09 4.06 3.64
CA PRO A 4 -19.73 5.26 2.90
C PRO A 4 -20.28 5.16 1.47
N GLN A 5 -20.97 6.22 1.03
CA GLN A 5 -21.62 6.25 -0.27
C GLN A 5 -20.54 5.95 -1.35
N PRO A 6 -20.84 5.08 -2.35
CA PRO A 6 -19.91 4.74 -3.43
C PRO A 6 -19.28 5.97 -4.09
N ASP A 7 -20.00 7.08 -4.07
CA ASP A 7 -19.66 8.35 -4.68
C ASP A 7 -18.40 9.00 -4.04
N LEU A 8 -18.15 8.83 -2.73
CA LEU A 8 -16.99 9.44 -2.06
C LEU A 8 -15.65 8.84 -2.54
N PHE A 9 -15.64 7.52 -2.78
CA PHE A 9 -14.44 6.82 -3.28
C PHE A 9 -14.23 7.06 -4.77
N ALA A 10 -15.32 7.20 -5.53
CA ALA A 10 -15.24 7.65 -6.92
C ALA A 10 -14.64 9.06 -6.98
N ASP A 11 -15.09 9.99 -6.14
CA ASP A 11 -14.59 11.36 -6.08
C ASP A 11 -13.12 11.44 -5.65
N LEU A 12 -12.67 10.59 -4.72
CA LEU A 12 -11.26 10.49 -4.35
C LEU A 12 -10.41 9.90 -5.48
N ALA A 13 -10.89 8.83 -6.13
CA ALA A 13 -10.22 8.23 -7.29
C ALA A 13 -10.12 9.25 -8.44
N PHE A 14 -11.21 9.96 -8.73
CA PHE A 14 -11.25 11.02 -9.74
C PHE A 14 -10.41 12.23 -9.33
N GLY A 15 -10.34 12.57 -8.04
CA GLY A 15 -9.51 13.64 -7.51
C GLY A 15 -8.02 13.33 -7.62
N LEU A 16 -7.60 12.11 -7.28
CA LEU A 16 -6.23 11.62 -7.46
C LEU A 16 -5.88 11.51 -8.94
N TYR A 17 -6.78 10.95 -9.75
CA TYR A 17 -6.62 10.89 -11.20
C TYR A 17 -6.49 12.29 -11.80
N ALA A 18 -7.34 13.25 -11.40
CA ALA A 18 -7.29 14.62 -11.87
C ALA A 18 -6.05 15.36 -11.36
N PHE A 19 -5.59 15.10 -10.12
CA PHE A 19 -4.36 15.64 -9.56
C PHE A 19 -3.15 15.17 -10.36
N PHE A 20 -2.98 13.86 -10.52
CA PHE A 20 -1.91 13.29 -11.35
C PHE A 20 -2.01 13.78 -12.80
N LYS A 21 -3.22 13.96 -13.33
CA LYS A 21 -3.46 14.48 -14.69
C LYS A 21 -3.21 15.99 -14.84
N ARG A 22 -3.42 16.79 -13.78
CA ARG A 22 -3.20 18.25 -13.77
C ARG A 22 -1.73 18.58 -13.61
N ASP A 23 -1.06 17.95 -12.66
CA ASP A 23 0.39 18.10 -12.49
C ASP A 23 1.14 17.47 -13.68
N SER A 24 0.55 16.47 -14.34
CA SER A 24 1.00 16.03 -15.66
C SER A 24 0.64 17.02 -16.78
N HIS A 25 0.95 18.31 -16.66
CA HIS A 25 1.06 19.24 -17.80
C HIS A 25 1.99 18.74 -18.93
N ILE A 26 2.55 17.54 -18.77
CA ILE A 26 2.99 16.60 -19.80
C ILE A 26 1.85 16.17 -20.75
N GLY A 27 1.34 17.11 -21.55
CA GLY A 27 0.69 16.79 -22.84
C GLY A 27 1.63 16.07 -23.85
N MET A 28 2.82 15.64 -23.40
CA MET A 28 3.84 14.97 -24.18
C MET A 28 4.23 13.56 -23.67
N ASN A 29 3.68 13.09 -22.53
CA ASN A 29 4.03 11.76 -22.01
C ASN A 29 3.05 10.69 -22.45
N ARG A 30 3.28 10.12 -23.63
CA ARG A 30 2.54 8.93 -24.09
C ARG A 30 2.82 7.67 -23.26
N LEU A 31 3.76 7.75 -22.32
CA LEU A 31 4.26 6.67 -21.48
C LEU A 31 3.28 6.23 -20.38
N VAL A 32 2.67 7.21 -19.71
CA VAL A 32 1.68 6.95 -18.67
C VAL A 32 0.30 7.09 -19.33
N GLN A 33 -0.20 5.98 -19.86
CA GLN A 33 -1.56 5.95 -20.41
C GLN A 33 -2.57 6.28 -19.31
N ASP A 34 -3.71 6.87 -19.68
CA ASP A 34 -4.82 7.15 -18.76
C ASP A 34 -5.19 5.91 -17.91
N ALA A 35 -5.03 4.71 -18.47
CA ALA A 35 -5.24 3.43 -17.78
C ALA A 35 -4.30 3.20 -16.58
N HIS A 36 -3.04 3.66 -16.64
CA HIS A 36 -2.08 3.51 -15.55
C HIS A 36 -2.36 4.48 -14.40
N ILE A 37 -2.70 5.73 -14.73
CA ILE A 37 -3.12 6.72 -13.73
C ILE A 37 -4.42 6.28 -13.07
N PHE A 38 -5.37 5.76 -13.86
CA PHE A 38 -6.61 5.20 -13.35
C PHE A 38 -6.36 3.96 -12.48
N ALA A 39 -5.44 3.08 -12.87
CA ALA A 39 -5.05 1.93 -12.05
C ALA A 39 -4.44 2.38 -10.71
N LEU A 40 -3.51 3.34 -10.70
CA LEU A 40 -2.95 3.90 -9.46
C LEU A 40 -4.03 4.54 -8.59
N ALA A 41 -4.88 5.40 -9.16
CA ALA A 41 -5.96 6.04 -8.44
C ALA A 41 -6.95 5.00 -7.87
N ARG A 42 -7.26 3.95 -8.65
CA ARG A 42 -8.09 2.83 -8.20
C ARG A 42 -7.42 2.04 -7.10
N GLU A 43 -6.13 1.72 -7.19
CA GLU A 43 -5.41 0.97 -6.16
C GLU A 43 -5.25 1.80 -4.87
N ILE A 44 -5.00 3.10 -4.96
CA ILE A 44 -5.02 4.01 -3.80
C ILE A 44 -6.42 4.01 -3.17
N THR A 45 -7.46 4.14 -3.98
CA THR A 45 -8.85 4.13 -3.51
C THR A 45 -9.24 2.78 -2.91
N TYR A 46 -8.80 1.69 -3.51
CA TYR A 46 -9.02 0.33 -3.05
C TYR A 46 -8.22 0.05 -1.77
N TYR A 47 -7.00 0.58 -1.64
CA TYR A 47 -6.21 0.53 -0.42
C TYR A 47 -6.91 1.32 0.70
N CYS A 48 -7.41 2.52 0.44
CA CYS A 48 -8.19 3.28 1.41
C CYS A 48 -9.47 2.53 1.79
N ALA A 49 -10.26 2.07 0.80
CA ALA A 49 -11.51 1.37 1.01
C ALA A 49 -11.33 0.01 1.72
N ASN A 50 -10.29 -0.76 1.39
CA ASN A 50 -9.99 -2.03 2.05
C ASN A 50 -9.24 -1.87 3.36
N SER A 51 -8.39 -0.87 3.54
CA SER A 51 -7.77 -0.65 4.85
C SER A 51 -8.84 -0.21 5.84
N ILE A 52 -9.80 0.62 5.40
CA ILE A 52 -11.00 0.93 6.17
C ILE A 52 -11.88 -0.32 6.33
N SER A 53 -12.21 -1.06 5.26
CA SER A 53 -13.13 -2.21 5.31
C SER A 53 -12.55 -3.44 6.03
N VAL A 54 -11.30 -3.86 5.78
CA VAL A 54 -10.66 -5.01 6.43
C VAL A 54 -10.50 -4.77 7.92
N VAL A 55 -10.09 -3.56 8.31
CA VAL A 55 -9.97 -3.16 9.71
C VAL A 55 -11.34 -3.06 10.37
N MET A 56 -12.33 -2.48 9.68
CA MET A 56 -13.69 -2.38 10.19
C MET A 56 -14.50 -3.67 10.11
N ASN A 57 -14.08 -4.71 9.39
CA ASN A 57 -14.90 -5.90 9.14
C ASN A 57 -14.32 -7.15 9.79
N HIS A 58 -13.00 -7.41 9.75
CA HIS A 58 -12.45 -8.62 10.39
C HIS A 58 -12.33 -8.46 11.92
N ALA A 59 -11.71 -7.37 12.38
CA ALA A 59 -11.61 -7.09 13.80
C ALA A 59 -13.00 -6.90 14.42
N LEU A 60 -13.91 -6.20 13.72
CA LEU A 60 -15.28 -6.00 14.19
C LEU A 60 -16.08 -7.31 14.17
N LYS A 61 -15.99 -8.15 13.14
CA LYS A 61 -16.74 -9.42 13.07
C LYS A 61 -16.31 -10.41 14.13
N ASP A 62 -15.01 -10.60 14.32
CA ASP A 62 -14.49 -11.55 15.31
C ASP A 62 -14.78 -11.04 16.74
N GLN A 63 -14.71 -9.72 16.96
CA GLN A 63 -15.04 -9.11 18.25
C GLN A 63 -16.54 -9.04 18.54
N VAL A 64 -17.40 -8.79 17.53
CA VAL A 64 -18.86 -8.85 17.65
C VAL A 64 -19.30 -10.28 17.93
N SER A 65 -18.69 -11.27 17.27
CA SER A 65 -18.97 -12.68 17.54
C SER A 65 -18.54 -13.07 18.97
N ALA A 66 -17.34 -12.65 19.40
CA ALA A 66 -16.89 -12.87 20.79
C ALA A 66 -17.80 -12.18 21.82
N HIS A 67 -18.30 -10.98 21.51
CA HIS A 67 -19.17 -10.21 22.39
C HIS A 67 -20.60 -10.78 22.46
N ILE A 68 -21.16 -11.23 21.34
CA ILE A 68 -22.42 -12.00 21.32
C ILE A 68 -22.27 -13.23 22.22
N HIS A 69 -21.15 -13.95 22.13
CA HIS A 69 -20.88 -15.09 23.00
C HIS A 69 -20.69 -14.71 24.47
N GLN A 70 -20.06 -13.57 24.77
CA GLN A 70 -19.92 -13.08 26.15
C GLN A 70 -21.27 -12.66 26.74
N ILE A 71 -22.10 -11.90 26.02
CA ILE A 71 -23.47 -11.54 26.43
C ILE A 71 -24.29 -12.81 26.66
N GLN A 72 -24.24 -13.78 25.73
CA GLN A 72 -24.94 -15.06 25.87
C GLN A 72 -24.47 -15.82 27.11
N ARG A 73 -23.17 -15.79 27.42
CA ARG A 73 -22.59 -16.43 28.61
C ARG A 73 -23.02 -15.74 29.90
N THR A 74 -22.86 -14.41 30.00
CA THR A 74 -23.28 -13.63 31.17
C THR A 74 -24.78 -13.75 31.41
N PHE A 75 -25.59 -13.74 30.34
CA PHE A 75 -27.02 -14.00 30.42
C PHE A 75 -27.29 -15.41 30.95
N ALA A 76 -26.61 -16.44 30.43
CA ALA A 76 -26.79 -17.82 30.90
C ALA A 76 -26.36 -18.02 32.37
N GLU A 77 -25.30 -17.35 32.82
CA GLU A 77 -24.77 -17.42 34.19
C GLU A 77 -25.66 -16.67 35.20
N GLN A 78 -26.30 -15.58 34.81
CA GLN A 78 -27.15 -14.75 35.68
C GLN A 78 -28.64 -15.07 35.58
N ARG A 79 -29.06 -15.78 34.53
CA ARG A 79 -30.43 -16.29 34.32
C ARG A 79 -31.02 -17.07 35.52
N PRO A 80 -30.27 -17.87 36.29
CA PRO A 80 -30.82 -18.59 37.45
C PRO A 80 -31.31 -17.67 38.56
N ALA A 81 -30.77 -16.45 38.70
CA ALA A 81 -31.18 -15.49 39.73
C ALA A 81 -32.40 -14.63 39.33
N LEU A 82 -32.59 -14.38 38.03
CA LEU A 82 -33.72 -13.61 37.47
C LEU A 82 -34.98 -14.43 37.20
N LEU A 83 -34.87 -15.76 37.21
CA LEU A 83 -36.01 -16.69 37.09
C LEU A 83 -36.46 -17.26 38.44
N LEU A 84 -35.91 -16.75 39.56
CA LEU A 84 -36.45 -17.07 40.87
C LEU A 84 -37.88 -16.49 40.97
N PRO A 85 -38.85 -17.24 41.50
CA PRO A 85 -40.25 -16.83 41.53
C PRO A 85 -40.54 -15.51 42.28
N ASP A 86 -39.55 -14.99 43.01
CA ASP A 86 -39.67 -13.84 43.90
C ASP A 86 -38.98 -12.56 43.37
N ALA A 87 -38.37 -12.59 42.18
CA ALA A 87 -37.71 -11.41 41.62
C ALA A 87 -38.72 -10.30 41.33
N SER A 88 -38.50 -9.11 41.89
CA SER A 88 -39.40 -7.97 41.67
C SER A 88 -39.16 -7.35 40.29
N THR A 89 -40.16 -6.62 39.78
CA THR A 89 -40.00 -5.82 38.55
C THR A 89 -38.85 -4.82 38.66
N GLU A 90 -38.56 -4.34 39.86
CA GLU A 90 -37.47 -3.41 40.14
C GLU A 90 -36.10 -4.09 40.03
N ASP A 91 -35.97 -5.34 40.48
CA ASP A 91 -34.71 -6.10 40.36
C ASP A 91 -34.36 -6.35 38.89
N VAL A 92 -35.36 -6.65 38.06
CA VAL A 92 -35.20 -6.79 36.61
C VAL A 92 -34.80 -5.47 35.95
N ARG A 93 -35.39 -4.34 36.38
CA ARG A 93 -35.07 -3.00 35.87
C ARG A 93 -33.62 -2.60 36.18
N VAL A 94 -33.20 -2.77 37.43
CA VAL A 94 -31.83 -2.44 37.89
C VAL A 94 -30.80 -3.29 37.15
N TRP A 95 -31.06 -4.59 36.99
CA TRP A 95 -30.19 -5.48 36.21
C TRP A 95 -30.08 -5.05 34.74
N HIS A 96 -31.22 -4.71 34.11
CA HIS A 96 -31.24 -4.21 32.73
C HIS A 96 -30.43 -2.91 32.57
N GLU A 97 -30.57 -1.97 33.51
CA GLU A 97 -29.80 -0.71 33.52
C GLU A 97 -28.30 -0.94 33.70
N GLN A 98 -27.90 -1.89 34.56
CA GLN A 98 -26.50 -2.27 34.72
C GLN A 98 -25.93 -2.91 33.45
N MET A 99 -26.68 -3.78 32.77
CA MET A 99 -26.29 -4.36 31.49
C MET A 99 -26.14 -3.29 30.40
N LEU A 100 -27.08 -2.33 30.32
CA LEU A 100 -26.99 -1.21 29.39
C LEU A 100 -25.77 -0.32 29.66
N ALA A 101 -25.48 -0.02 30.93
CA ALA A 101 -24.34 0.81 31.32
C ALA A 101 -23.00 0.10 31.03
N ALA A 102 -22.89 -1.19 31.34
CA ALA A 102 -21.70 -1.99 31.05
C ALA A 102 -21.45 -2.11 29.54
N ASN A 103 -22.51 -2.31 28.75
CA ASN A 103 -22.40 -2.35 27.30
C ASN A 103 -22.07 -0.97 26.71
N ALA A 104 -22.60 0.13 27.28
CA ALA A 104 -22.31 1.49 26.81
C ALA A 104 -20.83 1.86 27.00
N LEU A 105 -20.23 1.49 28.14
CA LEU A 105 -18.81 1.72 28.40
C LEU A 105 -17.90 0.91 27.46
N ASP A 106 -18.23 -0.36 27.22
CA ASP A 106 -17.49 -1.23 26.28
C ASP A 106 -17.62 -0.73 24.83
N ILE A 107 -18.82 -0.26 24.43
CA ILE A 107 -19.04 0.36 23.11
C ILE A 107 -18.18 1.63 22.96
N GLN A 108 -18.15 2.51 23.97
CA GLN A 108 -17.38 3.76 23.89
C GLN A 108 -15.87 3.48 23.76
N GLN A 109 -15.31 2.60 24.60
CA GLN A 109 -13.89 2.25 24.53
C GLN A 109 -13.50 1.67 23.15
N ARG A 110 -14.41 0.95 22.50
CA ARG A 110 -14.20 0.38 21.16
C ARG A 110 -14.30 1.42 20.05
N VAL A 111 -15.22 2.37 20.16
CA VAL A 111 -15.29 3.54 19.26
C VAL A 111 -13.99 4.33 19.35
N ASP A 112 -13.48 4.56 20.56
CA ASP A 112 -12.23 5.27 20.78
C ASP A 112 -11.04 4.50 20.18
N PHE A 113 -10.96 3.18 20.38
CA PHE A 113 -9.91 2.34 19.76
C PHE A 113 -9.97 2.37 18.22
N GLN A 114 -11.18 2.32 17.64
CA GLN A 114 -11.34 2.40 16.19
C GLN A 114 -10.95 3.77 15.64
N ALA A 115 -11.27 4.85 16.36
CA ALA A 115 -10.83 6.20 16.00
C ALA A 115 -9.30 6.28 15.94
N VAL A 116 -8.61 5.75 16.96
CA VAL A 116 -7.14 5.68 16.98
C VAL A 116 -6.59 4.86 15.81
N LEU A 117 -7.20 3.73 15.48
CA LEU A 117 -6.72 2.88 14.39
C LEU A 117 -6.95 3.52 13.00
N VAL A 118 -8.10 4.18 12.79
CA VAL A 118 -8.38 4.95 11.57
C VAL A 118 -7.39 6.10 11.44
N GLU A 119 -7.09 6.80 12.54
CA GLU A 119 -6.09 7.87 12.58
C GLU A 119 -4.69 7.34 12.23
N GLN A 120 -4.26 6.21 12.80
CA GLN A 120 -2.96 5.59 12.50
C GLN A 120 -2.83 5.18 11.02
N ILE A 121 -3.88 4.58 10.45
CA ILE A 121 -3.91 4.19 9.03
C ILE A 121 -3.89 5.44 8.15
N GLY A 122 -4.67 6.46 8.51
CA GLY A 122 -4.69 7.74 7.83
C GLY A 122 -3.32 8.40 7.81
N ASN A 123 -2.64 8.44 8.96
CA ASN A 123 -1.29 9.00 9.08
C ASN A 123 -0.27 8.21 8.26
N THR A 124 -0.28 6.87 8.35
CA THR A 124 0.61 6.01 7.54
C THR A 124 0.40 6.24 6.03
N PHE A 125 -0.86 6.39 5.62
CA PHE A 125 -1.20 6.68 4.22
C PHE A 125 -0.68 8.07 3.80
N LEU A 126 -0.90 9.11 4.61
CA LEU A 126 -0.44 10.47 4.32
C LEU A 126 1.08 10.56 4.25
N GLU A 127 1.78 9.94 5.20
CA GLU A 127 3.24 9.79 5.17
C GLU A 127 3.69 9.10 3.89
N GLY A 128 2.97 8.04 3.50
CA GLY A 128 3.28 7.33 2.27
C GLY A 128 3.08 8.12 0.99
N MET A 129 2.01 8.92 0.94
CA MET A 129 1.77 9.82 -0.19
C MET A 129 2.76 10.99 -0.23
N ALA A 130 3.14 11.53 0.92
CA ALA A 130 4.19 12.55 1.01
C ALA A 130 5.52 12.00 0.47
N ARG A 131 5.92 10.80 0.93
CA ARG A 131 7.13 10.13 0.46
C ARG A 131 7.08 9.80 -1.03
N PHE A 132 5.92 9.33 -1.53
CA PHE A 132 5.72 9.13 -2.97
C PHE A 132 5.96 10.43 -3.75
N GLY A 133 5.40 11.55 -3.28
CA GLY A 133 5.59 12.86 -3.89
C GLY A 133 7.05 13.30 -3.95
N GLU A 134 7.82 13.08 -2.87
CA GLU A 134 9.27 13.32 -2.86
C GLU A 134 10.00 12.50 -3.93
N LEU A 135 9.80 11.19 -3.93
CA LEU A 135 10.43 10.26 -4.87
C LEU A 135 10.02 10.58 -6.32
N TYR A 136 8.76 10.96 -6.54
CA TYR A 136 8.25 11.34 -7.85
C TYR A 136 8.93 12.61 -8.36
N ASN A 137 9.12 13.61 -7.50
CA ASN A 137 9.82 14.85 -7.85
C ASN A 137 11.32 14.64 -8.07
N GLU A 138 11.91 13.58 -7.51
CA GLU A 138 13.29 13.22 -7.76
C GLU A 138 13.47 12.56 -9.13
N CYS A 139 12.47 11.86 -9.67
CA CYS A 139 12.55 11.22 -10.99
C CYS A 139 13.03 12.19 -12.07
N SER A 140 14.06 11.79 -12.83
CA SER A 140 14.66 12.63 -13.87
C SER A 140 13.98 12.45 -15.22
N THR A 141 13.19 11.39 -15.38
CA THR A 141 12.55 11.06 -16.65
C THR A 141 11.12 10.56 -16.47
N PRO A 142 10.26 10.80 -17.45
CA PRO A 142 8.96 10.16 -17.57
C PRO A 142 8.86 8.66 -17.31
N VAL A 143 9.88 7.91 -17.73
CA VAL A 143 9.85 6.46 -17.63
C VAL A 143 10.16 6.01 -16.20
N GLU A 144 11.00 6.78 -15.48
CA GLU A 144 11.19 6.62 -14.03
C GLU A 144 9.90 6.94 -13.27
N GLU A 145 9.19 8.02 -13.62
CA GLU A 145 7.89 8.37 -13.02
C GLU A 145 6.88 7.22 -13.19
N ALA A 146 6.74 6.71 -14.42
CA ALA A 146 5.85 5.60 -14.74
C ALA A 146 6.22 4.33 -13.95
N PHE A 147 7.52 4.05 -13.83
CA PHE A 147 8.01 2.91 -13.09
C PHE A 147 7.74 3.03 -11.58
N LEU A 148 7.97 4.22 -11.01
CA LEU A 148 7.67 4.52 -9.61
C LEU A 148 6.18 4.36 -9.31
N ILE A 149 5.31 4.88 -10.19
CA ILE A 149 3.86 4.68 -10.12
C ILE A 149 3.53 3.18 -10.11
N GLY A 150 4.14 2.39 -10.99
CA GLY A 150 3.95 0.95 -11.04
C GLY A 150 4.39 0.23 -9.75
N LEU A 151 5.53 0.64 -9.16
CA LEU A 151 6.02 0.09 -7.90
C LEU A 151 5.05 0.39 -6.74
N PHE A 152 4.55 1.62 -6.64
CA PHE A 152 3.59 2.05 -5.62
C PHE A 152 2.19 1.46 -5.83
N GLY A 153 1.81 1.15 -7.08
CA GLY A 153 0.56 0.45 -7.38
C GLY A 153 0.50 -0.98 -6.81
N LEU A 154 1.63 -1.58 -6.42
CA LEU A 154 1.66 -2.85 -5.74
C LEU A 154 1.50 -2.70 -4.22
N ARG A 155 0.35 -3.11 -3.70
CA ARG A 155 0.03 -3.11 -2.26
C ARG A 155 1.10 -3.73 -1.37
N ASP A 156 1.69 -4.85 -1.78
CA ASP A 156 2.72 -5.58 -1.01
C ASP A 156 4.02 -4.76 -0.83
N SER A 157 4.25 -3.75 -1.67
CA SER A 157 5.49 -2.98 -1.69
C SER A 157 5.48 -1.81 -0.71
N TRP A 158 4.29 -1.37 -0.26
CA TRP A 158 4.12 -0.12 0.49
C TRP A 158 5.04 0.01 1.71
N PRO A 159 5.05 -0.93 2.69
CA PRO A 159 5.88 -0.77 3.89
C PRO A 159 7.36 -0.54 3.58
N ARG A 160 7.87 -1.15 2.50
CA ARG A 160 9.27 -1.01 2.06
C ARG A 160 9.51 0.30 1.32
N LEU A 161 8.53 0.77 0.55
CA LEU A 161 8.61 2.04 -0.17
C LEU A 161 8.50 3.25 0.78
N LEU A 162 7.89 3.06 1.95
CA LEU A 162 7.77 4.11 2.98
C LEU A 162 9.03 4.25 3.84
N ASP A 163 9.80 3.17 3.98
CA ASP A 163 11.06 3.21 4.72
C ASP A 163 12.17 3.79 3.82
N SER A 164 12.59 5.02 4.11
CA SER A 164 13.68 5.70 3.37
C SER A 164 15.02 4.97 3.43
N ALA A 165 15.25 4.11 4.43
CA ALA A 165 16.43 3.26 4.49
C ALA A 165 16.32 2.04 3.57
N ALA A 166 15.09 1.61 3.27
CA ALA A 166 14.79 0.49 2.40
C ALA A 166 14.57 0.89 0.94
N PHE A 167 14.09 2.11 0.66
CA PHE A 167 13.83 2.59 -0.71
C PHE A 167 14.23 4.05 -0.93
N THR A 168 15.00 4.29 -1.99
CA THR A 168 15.36 5.65 -2.42
C THR A 168 15.62 5.70 -3.93
N SER A 169 15.33 6.87 -4.52
CA SER A 169 15.71 7.23 -5.90
C SER A 169 17.15 7.71 -5.98
N HIS A 170 17.71 7.64 -7.19
CA HIS A 170 18.96 8.29 -7.61
C HIS A 170 20.15 8.03 -6.68
N TYR A 171 20.20 6.83 -6.12
CA TYR A 171 21.21 6.44 -5.15
C TYR A 171 22.58 6.28 -5.80
N ALA A 172 23.60 6.83 -5.15
CA ALA A 172 24.99 6.70 -5.58
C ALA A 172 25.61 5.40 -5.02
N ILE A 173 26.14 4.56 -5.89
CA ILE A 173 26.90 3.36 -5.54
C ILE A 173 28.27 3.50 -6.18
N GLY A 174 29.26 3.89 -5.39
CA GLY A 174 30.57 4.30 -5.90
C GLY A 174 30.45 5.54 -6.80
N SER A 175 30.98 5.45 -8.02
CA SER A 175 30.89 6.51 -9.03
C SER A 175 29.62 6.47 -9.89
N TYR A 176 28.73 5.52 -9.64
CA TYR A 176 27.54 5.30 -10.47
C TYR A 176 26.27 5.71 -9.74
N ARG A 177 25.27 6.14 -10.50
CA ARG A 177 23.92 6.45 -10.02
C ARG A 177 22.93 5.50 -10.66
N VAL A 178 22.01 4.96 -9.87
CA VAL A 178 20.92 4.09 -10.34
C VAL A 178 19.57 4.77 -10.12
N ALA A 179 18.55 4.38 -10.88
CA ALA A 179 17.23 5.03 -10.81
C ALA A 179 16.59 4.84 -9.43
N PHE A 180 16.57 3.60 -8.93
CA PHE A 180 16.06 3.27 -7.60
C PHE A 180 16.90 2.18 -6.94
N ILE A 181 16.87 2.13 -5.61
CA ILE A 181 17.37 0.97 -4.86
C ILE A 181 16.30 0.43 -3.92
N ILE A 182 16.38 -0.88 -3.68
CA ILE A 182 15.61 -1.57 -2.65
C ILE A 182 16.57 -2.36 -1.76
N VAL A 183 16.58 -2.03 -0.47
CA VAL A 183 17.40 -2.70 0.54
C VAL A 183 16.48 -3.41 1.53
N ASP A 184 16.71 -4.70 1.71
CA ASP A 184 16.12 -5.52 2.76
C ASP A 184 17.27 -6.16 3.56
N HIS A 185 16.99 -6.72 4.74
CA HIS A 185 17.97 -7.32 5.65
C HIS A 185 18.92 -8.33 4.99
N HIS A 186 18.52 -8.92 3.86
CA HIS A 186 19.29 -9.94 3.15
C HIS A 186 19.60 -9.60 1.69
N ARG A 187 19.10 -8.47 1.15
CA ARG A 187 19.15 -8.21 -0.28
C ARG A 187 19.36 -6.74 -0.59
N ARG A 188 20.16 -6.48 -1.62
CA ARG A 188 20.39 -5.15 -2.18
C ARG A 188 20.06 -5.22 -3.66
N ILE A 189 18.99 -4.56 -4.06
CA ILE A 189 18.53 -4.52 -5.46
C ILE A 189 18.75 -3.11 -5.97
N ALA A 190 19.44 -2.98 -7.09
CA ALA A 190 19.54 -1.75 -7.85
C ALA A 190 18.64 -1.87 -9.08
N ILE A 191 17.76 -0.89 -9.27
CA ILE A 191 16.90 -0.79 -10.44
C ILE A 191 17.46 0.31 -11.33
N ASP A 192 17.80 -0.07 -12.55
CA ASP A 192 18.35 0.83 -13.55
C ASP A 192 17.38 0.92 -14.72
N ILE A 193 17.08 2.14 -15.16
CA ILE A 193 16.10 2.41 -16.20
C ILE A 193 16.82 3.13 -17.34
N GLU A 194 16.92 2.48 -18.49
CA GLU A 194 17.53 3.08 -19.67
C GLU A 194 16.54 3.98 -20.40
N SER A 195 16.79 5.29 -20.34
CA SER A 195 15.97 6.31 -21.01
C SER A 195 16.33 6.53 -22.48
N HIS A 196 17.49 6.05 -22.93
CA HIS A 196 17.99 6.26 -24.30
C HIS A 196 17.30 5.35 -25.32
N SER A 197 17.18 5.87 -26.55
CA SER A 197 16.67 5.07 -27.66
C SER A 197 17.73 4.05 -28.11
N PRO A 198 17.36 2.83 -28.55
CA PRO A 198 18.32 1.82 -28.99
C PRO A 198 19.26 2.32 -30.10
N ASP A 199 18.76 3.19 -30.97
CA ASP A 199 19.50 3.76 -32.11
C ASP A 199 20.59 4.76 -31.68
N GLU A 200 20.57 5.23 -30.44
CA GLU A 200 21.56 6.14 -29.85
C GLU A 200 22.71 5.38 -29.17
N ARG A 201 22.63 4.05 -29.08
CA ARG A 201 23.57 3.24 -28.30
C ARG A 201 24.84 2.95 -29.08
N THR A 202 25.95 3.52 -28.61
CA THR A 202 27.29 3.25 -29.15
C THR A 202 27.92 2.01 -28.51
N THR A 203 28.94 1.46 -29.18
CA THR A 203 29.71 0.32 -28.65
C THR A 203 30.42 0.70 -27.34
N GLU A 204 30.89 1.93 -27.23
CA GLU A 204 31.53 2.48 -26.03
C GLU A 204 30.54 2.54 -24.85
N MET A 205 29.30 2.99 -25.08
CA MET A 205 28.26 3.01 -24.04
C MET A 205 27.96 1.59 -23.54
N GLY A 206 27.82 0.62 -24.45
CA GLY A 206 27.61 -0.78 -24.07
C GLY A 206 28.78 -1.37 -23.25
N ALA A 207 30.02 -0.95 -23.52
CA ALA A 207 31.17 -1.36 -22.72
C ALA A 207 31.16 -0.72 -21.32
N ALA A 208 30.81 0.57 -21.24
CA ALA A 208 30.66 1.29 -19.97
C ALA A 208 29.56 0.69 -19.09
N ASP A 209 28.39 0.35 -19.67
CA ASP A 209 27.29 -0.29 -18.94
C ASP A 209 27.69 -1.64 -18.37
N ARG A 210 28.43 -2.46 -19.14
CA ARG A 210 28.96 -3.74 -18.65
C ARG A 210 29.96 -3.56 -17.52
N ALA A 211 30.82 -2.55 -17.59
CA ALA A 211 31.78 -2.25 -16.53
C ALA A 211 31.07 -1.79 -15.25
N ARG A 212 30.08 -0.90 -15.39
CA ARG A 212 29.20 -0.47 -14.29
C ARG A 212 28.48 -1.65 -13.66
N ASN A 213 27.86 -2.52 -14.46
CA ASN A 213 27.12 -3.65 -13.92
C ASN A 213 28.02 -4.61 -13.15
N ARG A 214 29.22 -4.90 -13.68
CA ARG A 214 30.21 -5.71 -12.97
C ARG A 214 30.65 -5.08 -11.64
N TYR A 215 30.84 -3.76 -11.61
CA TYR A 215 31.17 -3.05 -10.37
C TYR A 215 30.05 -3.20 -9.33
N LEU A 216 28.81 -2.92 -9.71
CA LEU A 216 27.65 -3.00 -8.82
C LEU A 216 27.43 -4.43 -8.29
N GLU A 217 27.59 -5.44 -9.14
CA GLU A 217 27.51 -6.85 -8.74
C GLU A 217 28.61 -7.22 -7.74
N ASN A 218 29.85 -6.75 -7.96
CA ASN A 218 30.95 -6.97 -7.01
C ASN A 218 30.71 -6.30 -5.65
N GLU A 219 29.97 -5.19 -5.61
CA GLU A 219 29.50 -4.52 -4.39
C GLU A 219 28.30 -5.22 -3.73
N GLY A 220 27.88 -6.38 -4.25
CA GLY A 220 26.81 -7.20 -3.71
C GLY A 220 25.41 -6.77 -4.13
N TRP A 221 25.28 -5.94 -5.16
CA TRP A 221 23.98 -5.53 -5.69
C TRP A 221 23.47 -6.51 -6.74
N LYS A 222 22.20 -6.90 -6.62
CA LYS A 222 21.44 -7.48 -7.73
C LYS A 222 20.89 -6.36 -8.60
N ILE A 223 21.31 -6.32 -9.86
CA ILE A 223 20.87 -5.28 -10.80
C ILE A 223 19.68 -5.79 -11.61
N LEU A 224 18.61 -5.00 -11.64
CA LEU A 224 17.49 -5.15 -12.54
C LEU A 224 17.53 -3.98 -13.53
N HIS A 225 17.87 -4.28 -14.78
CA HIS A 225 17.93 -3.28 -15.83
C HIS A 225 16.67 -3.39 -16.68
N PHE A 226 16.01 -2.26 -16.91
CA PHE A 226 14.82 -2.17 -17.75
C PHE A 226 15.03 -1.12 -18.83
N HIS A 227 14.83 -1.50 -20.08
CA HIS A 227 14.78 -0.55 -21.18
C HIS A 227 13.45 0.19 -21.18
N ARG A 228 13.47 1.46 -21.61
CA ARG A 228 12.24 2.24 -21.82
C ARG A 228 11.17 1.49 -22.60
N ARG A 229 11.56 0.79 -23.68
CA ARG A 229 10.62 0.01 -24.51
C ARG A 229 9.94 -1.13 -23.76
N GLU A 230 10.63 -1.77 -22.80
CA GLU A 230 10.04 -2.83 -21.98
C GLU A 230 8.98 -2.27 -21.04
N ILE A 231 9.27 -1.13 -20.42
CA ILE A 231 8.35 -0.42 -19.53
C ILE A 231 7.14 0.10 -20.30
N GLU A 232 7.36 0.67 -21.49
CA GLU A 232 6.32 1.12 -22.42
C GLU A 232 5.36 0.01 -22.85
N MET A 233 5.92 -1.17 -23.10
CA MET A 233 5.16 -2.31 -23.60
C MET A 233 4.40 -3.02 -22.48
N ASP A 234 5.05 -3.23 -21.33
CA ASP A 234 4.50 -3.99 -20.21
C ASP A 234 5.14 -3.59 -18.87
N LEU A 235 4.72 -2.43 -18.35
CA LEU A 235 5.10 -1.96 -17.02
C LEU A 235 4.80 -3.02 -15.94
N ASN A 236 3.63 -3.65 -16.00
CA ASN A 236 3.21 -4.64 -15.00
C ASN A 236 4.18 -5.82 -14.91
N ARG A 237 4.63 -6.35 -16.04
CA ARG A 237 5.65 -7.41 -16.08
C ARG A 237 6.97 -6.95 -15.47
N CYS A 238 7.42 -5.73 -15.77
CA CYS A 238 8.66 -5.19 -15.20
C CYS A 238 8.57 -5.13 -13.66
N ILE A 239 7.43 -4.66 -13.14
CA ILE A 239 7.15 -4.58 -11.72
C ILE A 239 7.04 -5.97 -11.07
N GLN A 240 6.45 -6.95 -11.76
CA GLN A 240 6.42 -8.35 -11.31
C GLN A 240 7.83 -8.95 -11.19
N ILE A 241 8.76 -8.62 -12.10
CA ILE A 241 10.16 -9.05 -12.01
C ILE A 241 10.82 -8.50 -10.73
N VAL A 242 10.57 -7.23 -10.40
CA VAL A 242 11.05 -6.63 -9.14
C VAL A 242 10.49 -7.39 -7.94
N ASN A 243 9.16 -7.56 -7.87
CA ASN A 243 8.51 -8.24 -6.76
C ASN A 243 8.98 -9.69 -6.60
N HIS A 244 9.17 -10.38 -7.72
CA HIS A 244 9.68 -11.74 -7.74
C HIS A 244 11.12 -11.82 -7.22
N THR A 245 11.97 -10.89 -7.66
CA THR A 245 13.35 -10.77 -7.17
C THR A 245 13.39 -10.48 -5.66
N LEU A 246 12.43 -9.72 -5.14
CA LEU A 246 12.26 -9.48 -3.71
C LEU A 246 11.74 -10.71 -2.95
N LYS A 247 10.89 -11.55 -3.55
CA LYS A 247 10.33 -12.77 -2.93
C LYS A 247 11.27 -13.99 -3.01
N GLY A 248 12.19 -14.05 -3.97
CA GLY A 248 13.29 -15.02 -4.03
C GLY A 248 12.93 -16.44 -4.49
N LEU A 249 11.85 -16.59 -5.26
CA LEU A 249 11.48 -17.87 -5.91
C LEU A 249 11.82 -17.82 -7.41
N PRO A 250 11.69 -18.91 -8.20
CA PRO A 250 11.80 -18.90 -9.66
C PRO A 250 10.45 -18.66 -10.35
N LEU A 251 10.44 -17.95 -11.49
CA LEU A 251 9.26 -17.70 -12.31
C LEU A 251 8.75 -19.04 -12.87
N ALA A 252 7.70 -19.58 -12.28
CA ALA A 252 6.98 -20.70 -12.87
C ALA A 252 6.05 -20.15 -13.98
N GLY A 253 6.45 -20.35 -15.24
CA GLY A 253 5.55 -20.33 -16.40
C GLY A 253 5.32 -18.98 -17.07
N ALA A 254 6.21 -18.61 -17.99
CA ALA A 254 5.88 -17.77 -19.13
C ALA A 254 6.53 -18.39 -20.38
N LEU A 255 5.80 -19.36 -20.96
CA LEU A 255 5.87 -19.75 -22.37
C LEU A 255 4.60 -19.21 -23.03
#